data_AF-A0A0A0I1H8-F1
#
_entry.id   AF-A0A0A0I1H8-F1
#
_cell.length_a   1.000
_cell.length_b   1.000
_cell.length_c   1.000
_cell.angle_alpha   90.00
_cell.angle_beta   90.00
_cell.angle_gamma   90.00
#
_symmetry.space_group_name_H-M   'P 1'
#
loop_
_entity.id
_entity.type
_entity.pdbx_description
1 polymer ?
#
loop_
_entity_poly.entity_id
_entity_poly.type
_entity_poly.pdbx_seq_one_letter_code
_entity_poly.pdbx_strand_id
1 'polypeptide(L)'
;MAQEKTMYQKLREIVPTKIAYFVTWYCKEESERENFEEYSKRFLGNVTEETAMGYLEREDVQKAIKFWIGKDTTLDMIKLYKSMYEKAMKGDVQSANWVVKFVDSGFFKDKKDQLDELLNGVVIDE
;
A
#
# COMPACT_ATOMS: atom_id res chain seq x y z
N MET A 1 -16.01 -20.50 -4.68
CA MET A 1 -14.65 -20.00 -4.44
C MET A 1 -14.65 -18.52 -4.73
N ALA A 2 -14.49 -17.65 -3.72
CA ALA A 2 -14.47 -16.21 -3.96
C ALA A 2 -13.21 -15.87 -4.77
N GLN A 3 -13.39 -15.26 -5.94
CA GLN A 3 -12.26 -14.78 -6.75
C GLN A 3 -11.56 -13.68 -5.95
N GLU A 4 -10.27 -13.84 -5.71
CA GLU A 4 -9.50 -12.88 -4.92
C GLU A 4 -9.52 -11.51 -5.61
N LYS A 5 -10.01 -10.48 -4.92
CA LYS A 5 -10.14 -9.14 -5.51
C LYS A 5 -8.76 -8.57 -5.83
N THR A 6 -8.59 -8.02 -7.03
CA THR A 6 -7.36 -7.34 -7.44
C THR A 6 -7.10 -6.12 -6.55
N MET A 7 -5.83 -5.68 -6.44
CA MET A 7 -5.46 -4.49 -5.64
C MET A 7 -6.31 -3.27 -5.97
N TYR A 8 -6.59 -3.07 -7.25
CA TYR A 8 -7.46 -2.00 -7.72
C TYR A 8 -8.92 -2.18 -7.29
N GLN A 9 -9.44 -3.41 -7.26
CA GLN A 9 -10.77 -3.69 -6.73
C GLN A 9 -10.86 -3.38 -5.22
N LYS A 10 -9.80 -3.65 -4.46
CA LYS A 10 -9.72 -3.29 -3.02
C LYS A 10 -9.62 -1.78 -2.81
N LEU A 11 -8.83 -1.06 -3.62
CA LEU A 11 -8.79 0.41 -3.57
C LEU A 11 -10.17 1.04 -3.81
N ARG A 12 -10.95 0.46 -4.71
CA ARG A 12 -12.31 0.92 -5.04
C ARG A 12 -13.34 0.70 -3.92
N GLU A 13 -13.00 -0.07 -2.89
CA GLU A 13 -13.80 -0.18 -1.67
C GLU A 13 -13.52 0.97 -0.69
N ILE A 14 -12.37 1.63 -0.82
CA ILE A 14 -11.92 2.72 0.04
C ILE A 14 -12.24 4.07 -0.58
N VAL A 15 -11.99 4.22 -1.89
CA VAL A 15 -12.14 5.49 -2.62
C VAL A 15 -12.88 5.32 -3.95
N PRO A 16 -13.53 6.38 -4.47
CA PRO A 16 -14.14 6.36 -5.79
C PRO A 16 -13.16 5.96 -6.90
N THR A 17 -13.67 5.34 -7.97
CA THR A 17 -12.90 4.85 -9.12
C THR A 17 -11.82 5.81 -9.64
N LYS A 18 -12.17 7.09 -9.85
CA LYS A 18 -11.22 8.10 -10.32
C LYS A 18 -10.06 8.27 -9.35
N ILE A 19 -10.37 8.34 -8.05
CA ILE A 19 -9.38 8.55 -7.00
C ILE A 19 -8.51 7.29 -6.83
N ALA A 20 -9.05 6.09 -7.01
CA ALA A 20 -8.25 4.86 -7.04
C ALA A 20 -7.18 4.90 -8.16
N TYR A 21 -7.51 5.45 -9.34
CA TYR A 21 -6.52 5.67 -10.40
C TYR A 21 -5.48 6.73 -10.01
N PHE A 22 -5.90 7.82 -9.38
CA PHE A 22 -4.97 8.83 -8.87
C PHE A 22 -3.99 8.22 -7.87
N VAL A 23 -4.47 7.47 -6.87
CA VAL A 23 -3.64 6.79 -5.87
C VAL A 23 -2.65 5.83 -6.53
N THR A 24 -3.11 5.07 -7.53
CA THR A 24 -2.26 4.14 -8.30
C THR A 24 -1.14 4.88 -9.05
N TRP A 25 -1.44 6.03 -9.65
CA TRP A 25 -0.45 6.87 -10.34
C TRP A 25 0.52 7.52 -9.35
N TYR A 26 -0.01 8.11 -8.28
CA TYR A 26 0.76 8.86 -7.28
C TYR A 26 1.73 7.97 -6.51
N CYS A 27 1.36 6.73 -6.20
CA CYS A 27 2.21 5.83 -5.43
C CYS A 27 3.29 5.12 -6.26
N LYS A 28 3.34 5.32 -7.59
CA LYS A 28 4.48 4.85 -8.39
C LYS A 28 5.71 5.72 -8.13
N GLU A 29 6.87 5.13 -8.33
CA GLU A 29 8.14 5.87 -8.45
C GLU A 29 8.00 6.95 -9.54
N GLU A 30 8.59 8.12 -9.31
CA GLU A 30 8.44 9.27 -10.22
C GLU A 30 8.92 8.94 -11.64
N SER A 31 9.96 8.12 -11.78
CA SER A 31 10.48 7.64 -13.07
C SER A 31 9.54 6.67 -13.81
N GLU A 32 8.59 6.06 -13.11
CA GLU A 32 7.60 5.11 -13.66
C GLU A 32 6.22 5.76 -13.89
N ARG A 33 6.06 7.03 -13.50
CA ARG A 33 4.81 7.77 -13.71
C ARG A 33 4.68 8.16 -15.18
N GLU A 34 3.52 7.85 -15.74
CA GLU A 34 3.09 8.42 -17.02
C GLU A 34 2.86 9.93 -16.84
N ASN A 35 2.97 10.72 -17.91
CA ASN A 35 2.64 12.14 -17.86
C ASN A 35 1.22 12.34 -17.28
N PHE A 36 1.10 13.21 -16.28
CA PHE A 36 -0.15 13.35 -15.54
C PHE A 36 -1.31 13.80 -16.43
N GLU A 37 -1.08 14.73 -17.38
CA GLU A 37 -2.14 15.26 -18.22
C GLU A 37 -2.75 14.17 -19.13
N GLU A 38 -1.88 13.37 -19.76
CA GLU A 38 -2.31 12.24 -20.60
C GLU A 38 -2.98 11.13 -19.78
N TYR A 39 -2.48 10.87 -18.57
CA TYR A 39 -3.08 9.93 -17.64
C TYR A 39 -4.47 10.40 -17.17
N SER A 40 -4.59 11.69 -16.83
CA SER A 40 -5.82 12.31 -16.35
C SER A 40 -6.92 12.30 -17.39
N LYS A 41 -6.59 12.56 -18.66
CA LYS A 41 -7.54 12.45 -19.79
C LYS A 41 -8.14 11.06 -19.90
N ARG A 42 -7.33 10.01 -19.67
CA ARG A 42 -7.77 8.61 -19.76
C ARG A 42 -8.57 8.15 -18.54
N PHE A 43 -8.15 8.52 -17.33
CA PHE A 43 -8.62 7.88 -16.10
C PHE A 43 -9.30 8.79 -15.08
N LEU A 44 -8.98 10.09 -15.08
CA LEU A 44 -9.48 11.05 -14.07
C LEU A 44 -10.57 11.97 -14.63
N GLY A 45 -10.76 11.99 -15.95
CA GLY A 45 -11.69 12.88 -16.63
C GLY A 45 -11.13 14.30 -16.76
N ASN A 46 -9.85 14.41 -17.12
CA ASN A 46 -9.17 15.67 -17.42
C ASN A 46 -9.09 16.65 -16.24
N VAL A 47 -8.93 16.11 -15.03
CA VAL A 47 -8.65 16.88 -13.81
C VAL A 47 -7.22 17.43 -13.88
N THR A 48 -6.98 18.64 -13.35
CA THR A 48 -5.63 19.24 -13.29
C THR A 48 -4.79 18.57 -12.21
N GLU A 49 -3.46 18.60 -12.36
CA GLU A 49 -2.55 18.01 -11.36
C GLU A 49 -2.73 18.68 -9.99
N GLU A 50 -2.87 20.00 -9.97
CA GLU A 50 -3.17 20.77 -8.76
C GLU A 50 -4.44 20.26 -8.05
N THR A 51 -5.53 20.06 -8.80
CA THR A 51 -6.79 19.55 -8.24
C THR A 51 -6.61 18.13 -7.71
N ALA A 52 -5.87 17.29 -8.43
CA ALA A 52 -5.64 15.91 -8.03
C ALA A 52 -4.74 15.80 -6.80
N MET A 53 -3.71 16.66 -6.68
CA MET A 53 -2.87 16.75 -5.50
C MET A 53 -3.66 17.21 -4.26
N GLY A 54 -4.69 18.04 -4.44
CA GLY A 54 -5.65 18.37 -3.37
C GLY A 54 -6.39 17.15 -2.80
N TYR A 55 -6.50 16.03 -3.53
CA TYR A 55 -7.08 14.80 -2.98
C TYR A 55 -6.28 14.22 -1.82
N LEU A 56 -4.97 14.51 -1.72
CA LEU A 56 -4.10 14.00 -0.65
C LEU A 56 -4.52 14.47 0.75
N GLU A 57 -5.28 15.56 0.85
CA GLU A 57 -5.81 16.08 2.11
C GLU A 57 -6.99 15.25 2.64
N ARG A 58 -7.61 14.42 1.79
CA ARG A 58 -8.75 13.60 2.19
C ARG A 58 -8.29 12.37 2.97
N GLU A 59 -8.99 12.07 4.06
CA GLU A 59 -8.67 10.91 4.91
C GLU A 59 -8.81 9.57 4.18
N ASP A 60 -9.81 9.42 3.31
CA ASP A 60 -10.03 8.19 2.54
C ASP A 60 -8.89 7.94 1.54
N VAL A 61 -8.35 9.00 0.93
CA VAL A 61 -7.17 8.96 0.06
C VAL A 61 -5.92 8.58 0.84
N GLN A 62 -5.71 9.14 2.03
CA GLN A 62 -4.58 8.78 2.89
C GLN A 62 -4.64 7.31 3.31
N LYS A 63 -5.84 6.80 3.65
CA LYS A 63 -6.08 5.37 3.93
C LYS A 63 -5.76 4.50 2.71
N ALA A 64 -6.20 4.91 1.52
CA ALA A 64 -5.93 4.21 0.26
C ALA A 64 -4.42 4.19 -0.10
N ILE A 65 -3.70 5.30 0.12
CA ILE A 65 -2.25 5.39 -0.06
C ILE A 65 -1.53 4.47 0.93
N LYS A 66 -1.91 4.49 2.20
CA LYS A 66 -1.34 3.61 3.22
C LYS A 66 -1.54 2.13 2.87
N PHE A 67 -2.74 1.77 2.39
CA PHE A 67 -3.02 0.42 1.88
C PHE A 67 -2.12 0.05 0.70
N TRP A 68 -1.95 0.96 -0.27
CA TRP A 68 -1.13 0.72 -1.44
C TRP A 68 0.35 0.55 -1.09
N ILE A 69 0.93 1.49 -0.33
CA ILE A 69 2.34 1.44 0.08
C ILE A 69 2.61 0.23 0.97
N GLY A 70 1.69 -0.12 1.88
CA GLY A 70 1.84 -1.27 2.77
C GLY A 70 2.05 -2.61 2.03
N LYS A 71 1.62 -2.72 0.77
CA LYS A 71 1.93 -3.87 -0.09
C LYS A 71 3.42 -3.91 -0.45
N ASP A 72 3.97 -2.81 -0.93
CA ASP A 72 5.39 -2.76 -1.33
C ASP A 72 6.30 -2.92 -0.12
N THR A 73 5.91 -2.34 1.02
CA THR A 73 6.60 -2.57 2.30
C THR A 73 6.61 -4.05 2.68
N THR A 74 5.58 -4.83 2.35
CA THR A 74 5.56 -6.27 2.65
C THR A 74 6.60 -7.03 1.82
N LEU A 75 6.68 -6.77 0.52
CA LEU A 75 7.65 -7.43 -0.35
C LEU A 75 9.08 -7.05 0.02
N ASP A 76 9.31 -5.78 0.33
CA ASP A 76 10.62 -5.31 0.76
C ASP A 76 11.01 -5.83 2.14
N MET A 77 10.06 -5.95 3.08
CA MET A 77 10.28 -6.64 4.35
C MET A 77 10.60 -8.12 4.15
N ILE A 78 9.98 -8.81 3.18
CA ILE A 78 10.35 -10.20 2.83
C ILE A 78 11.77 -10.26 2.27
N LYS A 79 12.16 -9.33 1.40
CA LYS A 79 13.54 -9.25 0.86
C LYS A 79 14.55 -9.02 1.97
N LEU A 80 14.27 -8.07 2.87
CA LEU A 80 15.10 -7.78 4.04
C LEU A 80 15.20 -9.01 4.96
N TYR A 81 14.08 -9.67 5.25
CA TYR A 81 14.05 -10.91 6.02
C TYR A 81 14.97 -11.98 5.43
N LYS A 82 14.89 -12.21 4.12
CA LYS A 82 15.77 -13.18 3.43
C LYS A 82 17.25 -12.80 3.56
N SER A 83 17.58 -11.52 3.38
CA SER A 83 18.96 -11.03 3.50
C SER A 83 19.51 -11.18 4.93
N MET A 84 18.70 -10.83 5.94
CA MET A 84 19.07 -10.96 7.35
C MET A 84 19.18 -12.42 7.78
N TYR A 85 18.28 -13.28 7.29
CA TYR A 85 18.36 -14.73 7.52
C TYR A 85 19.65 -15.33 6.96
N GLU A 86 20.04 -14.97 5.73
CA GLU A 86 21.29 -15.45 5.13
C GLU A 86 22.52 -15.02 5.94
N LYS A 87 22.56 -13.78 6.41
CA LYS A 87 23.63 -13.29 7.30
C LYS A 87 23.66 -14.04 8.63
N ALA A 88 22.48 -14.27 9.23
CA ALA A 88 22.35 -15.04 10.46
C ALA A 88 22.90 -16.46 10.30
N MET A 89 22.60 -17.13 9.18
CA MET A 89 23.13 -18.47 8.87
C MET A 89 24.66 -18.50 8.68
N LYS A 90 25.28 -17.35 8.38
CA LYS A 90 26.73 -17.18 8.30
C LYS A 90 27.38 -16.80 9.65
N GLY A 91 26.60 -16.79 10.74
CA GLY A 91 27.08 -16.53 12.10
C GLY A 91 26.91 -15.09 12.59
N ASP A 92 26.22 -14.23 11.84
CA ASP A 92 25.91 -12.87 12.30
C ASP A 92 24.80 -12.88 13.37
N VAL A 93 25.22 -12.74 14.63
CA VAL A 93 24.34 -12.74 15.81
C VAL A 93 23.35 -11.57 15.82
N GLN A 94 23.73 -10.40 15.27
CA GLN A 94 22.81 -9.27 15.20
C GLN A 94 21.68 -9.55 14.20
N SER A 95 22.04 -10.13 13.06
CA SER A 95 21.06 -10.54 12.06
C SER A 95 20.14 -11.65 12.58
N ALA A 96 20.66 -12.62 13.35
CA ALA A 96 19.85 -13.64 14.01
C ALA A 96 18.84 -13.03 15.00
N ASN A 97 19.28 -12.09 15.85
CA ASN A 97 18.40 -11.39 16.79
C ASN A 97 17.31 -10.57 16.08
N TRP A 98 17.66 -9.92 14.97
CA TRP A 98 16.67 -9.19 14.17
C TRP A 98 15.62 -10.13 13.57
N VAL A 99 16.04 -11.28 13.02
CA VAL A 99 15.14 -12.30 12.45
C VAL A 99 14.15 -12.82 13.49
N VAL A 100 14.62 -13.16 14.70
CA VAL A 100 13.74 -13.62 15.80
C VAL A 100 12.73 -12.54 16.15
N LYS A 101 13.16 -11.29 16.38
CA LYS A 101 12.27 -10.16 16.67
C LYS A 101 11.25 -9.92 15.56
N PHE A 102 11.67 -10.05 14.30
CA PHE A 102 10.79 -9.88 13.16
C PHE A 102 9.69 -10.95 13.11
N VAL A 103 10.04 -12.21 13.36
CA VAL A 103 9.05 -13.31 13.46
C VAL A 103 8.11 -13.07 14.64
N ASP A 104 8.64 -12.66 15.80
CA ASP A 104 7.87 -12.39 17.02
C ASP A 104 6.93 -11.18 16.88
N SER A 105 7.26 -10.23 16.00
CA SER A 105 6.42 -9.06 15.72
C SER A 105 5.02 -9.40 15.17
N GLY A 106 4.81 -10.66 14.77
CA GLY A 106 3.54 -11.12 14.23
C GLY A 106 3.39 -10.82 12.73
N PHE A 107 4.44 -10.39 12.04
CA PHE A 107 4.40 -10.13 10.59
C PHE A 107 3.85 -11.32 9.76
N PHE A 108 4.11 -12.56 10.21
CA PHE A 108 3.62 -13.78 9.56
C PHE A 108 2.30 -14.33 10.16
N LYS A 109 1.76 -13.71 11.21
CA LYS A 109 0.43 -14.06 11.73
C LYS A 109 -0.60 -13.34 10.85
N ASP A 110 -1.50 -14.11 10.26
CA ASP A 110 -2.37 -13.73 9.14
C ASP A 110 -2.89 -12.28 9.12
N LYS A 111 -2.72 -11.63 7.97
CA LYS A 111 -3.10 -10.25 7.60
C LYS A 111 -4.61 -9.97 7.55
N LYS A 112 -5.47 -10.87 8.00
CA LYS A 112 -6.93 -10.67 7.89
C LYS A 112 -7.38 -9.49 8.76
N ASP A 113 -6.78 -9.32 9.94
CA ASP A 113 -7.19 -8.28 10.90
C ASP A 113 -6.70 -6.88 10.56
N GLN A 114 -5.50 -6.69 10.01
CA GLN A 114 -4.96 -5.32 9.83
C GLN A 114 -5.67 -4.50 8.75
N LEU A 115 -6.22 -5.16 7.72
CA LEU A 115 -7.00 -4.49 6.69
C LEU A 115 -8.42 -4.18 7.21
N ASP A 116 -9.01 -5.11 7.94
CA ASP A 116 -10.33 -4.96 8.57
C ASP A 116 -10.29 -3.89 9.67
N GLU A 117 -9.23 -3.80 10.47
CA GLU A 117 -9.02 -2.72 11.45
C GLU A 117 -8.87 -1.34 10.79
N LEU A 118 -8.19 -1.28 9.63
CA LEU A 118 -8.03 -0.04 8.88
C LEU A 118 -9.35 0.46 8.25
N LEU A 119 -10.23 -0.47 7.87
CA LEU A 119 -11.56 -0.20 7.30
C LEU A 119 -12.61 0.09 8.38
N ASN A 120 -12.56 -0.61 9.52
CA ASN A 120 -13.49 -0.44 10.64
C ASN A 120 -13.22 0.81 11.50
N GLY A 121 -12.05 1.44 11.37
CA GLY A 121 -11.73 2.71 12.02
C GLY A 121 -12.38 3.95 11.37
N VAL A 122 -13.20 3.77 10.32
CA VAL A 122 -14.02 4.85 9.76
C VAL A 122 -15.42 4.74 10.36
N VAL A 123 -15.63 5.33 11.53
CA VAL A 123 -16.98 5.65 11.98
C VAL A 123 -17.49 6.75 11.04
N ILE A 124 -18.40 6.39 10.14
CA ILE A 124 -19.18 7.37 9.38
C ILE A 124 -20.29 7.81 10.33
N ASP A 125 -20.09 8.93 11.00
CA ASP A 125 -21.23 9.65 11.62
C ASP A 125 -22.04 10.30 10.48
N GLU A 126 -23.35 10.05 10.50
CA GLU A 126 -24.37 10.51 9.55
C GLU A 126 -24.45 12.04 9.41
#